data_AF-A0A1V5R3Y7-F1
#
_entry.id   AF-A0A1V5R3Y7-F1
#
_cell.length_a   1.000
_cell.length_b   1.000
_cell.length_c   1.000
_cell.angle_alpha   90.00
_cell.angle_beta   90.00
_cell.angle_gamma   90.00
#
_symmetry.space_group_name_H-M   'P 1'
#
loop_
_entity.id
_entity.type
_entity.pdbx_description
1 polymer ?
#
loop_
_entity_poly.entity_id
_entity_poly.type
_entity_poly.pdbx_seq_one_letter_code
_entity_poly.pdbx_strand_id
1 'polypeptide(L)'
;MNAERTQPRGLGERFRQERVAQGVSQETLARELRLPLRLLTAIEADDWDAIPPGRERPLARQLARRLGIDLEAHGELWEQVPGAVAAEAPNPRRERTERVLAATLTLGCVALAIWLVVPGRNLRTGVATRQEAVPSGPAAPWIPKAPEGPYPVLGELLPEAPLTEAGVLVALRAIDAAEVMIQQESGSQQIALRISEPWQGRVKGPFTLRLENAGVVALEVAGRSIPHGHRVGQAWEGAFDAQGQWIRPPAPPAPPPSAPEAPPEPEEVQP
;
A
#
# COMPACT_ATOMS: atom_id res chain seq x y z
N MET A 1 -17.98 -9.31 -56.74
CA MET A 1 -17.11 -10.31 -56.08
C MET A 1 -17.66 -10.55 -54.70
N ASN A 2 -18.37 -11.67 -54.50
CA ASN A 2 -18.88 -12.06 -53.19
C ASN A 2 -17.74 -12.69 -52.41
N ALA A 3 -17.22 -11.98 -51.40
CA ALA A 3 -16.32 -12.58 -50.44
C ALA A 3 -17.11 -13.66 -49.68
N GLU A 4 -16.74 -14.92 -49.87
CA GLU A 4 -17.16 -16.00 -48.98
C GLU A 4 -16.82 -15.56 -47.56
N ARG A 5 -17.85 -15.28 -46.75
CA ARG A 5 -17.67 -15.02 -45.32
C ARG A 5 -17.24 -16.34 -44.70
N THR A 6 -15.94 -16.59 -44.66
CA THR A 6 -15.36 -17.71 -43.91
C THR A 6 -15.87 -17.60 -42.48
N GLN A 7 -16.69 -18.57 -42.06
CA GLN A 7 -17.19 -18.59 -40.70
C GLN A 7 -15.98 -18.58 -39.75
N PRO A 8 -15.95 -17.70 -38.74
CA PRO A 8 -14.85 -17.64 -37.79
C PRO A 8 -14.76 -18.98 -37.06
N ARG A 9 -13.56 -19.55 -36.99
CA ARG A 9 -13.30 -20.83 -36.33
C ARG A 9 -13.33 -20.74 -34.80
N GLY A 10 -13.19 -19.52 -34.26
CA GLY A 10 -13.14 -19.24 -32.83
C GLY A 10 -13.63 -17.83 -32.48
N LEU A 11 -13.79 -17.57 -31.18
CA LEU A 11 -14.26 -16.29 -30.67
C LEU A 11 -13.21 -15.18 -30.89
N GLY A 12 -11.93 -15.51 -30.75
CA GLY A 12 -10.80 -14.63 -31.03
C GLY A 12 -10.75 -14.16 -32.47
N GLU A 13 -10.95 -15.06 -33.43
CA GLU A 13 -11.06 -14.71 -34.85
C GLU A 13 -12.22 -13.74 -35.11
N ARG A 14 -13.35 -13.93 -34.43
CA ARG A 14 -14.50 -13.02 -34.56
C ARG A 14 -14.17 -11.62 -34.05
N PHE A 15 -13.50 -11.51 -32.89
CA PHE A 15 -13.04 -10.22 -32.37
C PHE A 15 -12.10 -9.52 -33.35
N ARG A 16 -11.17 -10.27 -33.94
CA ARG A 16 -10.24 -9.75 -34.94
C ARG A 16 -10.98 -9.26 -36.20
N GLN A 17 -11.93 -10.03 -36.71
CA GLN A 17 -12.73 -9.66 -37.89
C GLN A 17 -13.50 -8.36 -37.65
N GLU A 18 -14.18 -8.23 -36.51
CA GLU A 18 -14.97 -7.03 -36.20
C GLU A 18 -14.09 -5.81 -35.95
N ARG A 19 -12.94 -6.00 -35.29
CA ARG A 19 -11.95 -4.92 -35.12
C ARG A 19 -11.46 -4.41 -36.47
N VAL A 20 -11.13 -5.31 -37.40
CA VAL A 20 -10.69 -4.94 -38.75
C VAL A 20 -11.82 -4.27 -39.54
N ALA A 21 -13.05 -4.75 -39.39
CA ALA A 21 -14.24 -4.14 -40.02
C ALA A 21 -14.48 -2.70 -39.53
N GLN A 22 -14.17 -2.41 -38.26
CA GLN A 22 -14.23 -1.06 -37.68
C GLN A 22 -13.00 -0.20 -38.01
N GLY A 23 -11.98 -0.75 -38.69
CA GLY A 23 -10.74 -0.04 -39.02
C GLY A 23 -9.88 0.32 -37.80
N VAL A 24 -10.08 -0.36 -36.66
CA VAL A 24 -9.36 -0.05 -35.41
C VAL A 24 -8.08 -0.88 -35.33
N SER A 25 -6.93 -0.22 -35.09
CA SER A 25 -5.67 -0.94 -34.85
C SER A 25 -5.67 -1.63 -33.49
N GLN A 26 -4.90 -2.72 -33.37
CA GLN A 26 -4.83 -3.48 -32.12
C GLN A 26 -4.25 -2.63 -30.97
N GLU A 27 -3.28 -1.76 -31.25
CA GLU A 27 -2.67 -0.83 -30.28
C GLU A 27 -3.64 0.26 -29.84
N THR A 28 -4.53 0.69 -30.73
CA THR A 28 -5.56 1.69 -30.41
C THR A 28 -6.61 1.07 -29.50
N LEU A 29 -7.09 -0.13 -29.84
CA LEU A 29 -8.03 -0.87 -29.00
C LEU A 29 -7.44 -1.22 -27.62
N ALA A 30 -6.17 -1.62 -27.57
CA ALA A 30 -5.45 -1.88 -26.33
C ALA A 30 -5.35 -0.63 -25.44
N ARG A 31 -5.02 0.54 -26.02
CA ARG A 31 -4.98 1.82 -25.29
C ARG A 31 -6.34 2.25 -24.77
N GLU A 32 -7.39 2.12 -25.59
CA GLU A 32 -8.75 2.47 -25.20
C GLU A 32 -9.27 1.60 -24.05
N LEU A 33 -9.05 0.29 -24.12
CA LEU A 33 -9.47 -0.66 -23.09
C LEU A 33 -8.54 -0.69 -21.88
N ARG A 34 -7.40 0.02 -21.94
CA ARG A 34 -6.32 -0.03 -20.96
C ARG A 34 -5.83 -1.46 -20.70
N LEU A 35 -5.78 -2.26 -21.77
CA LEU A 35 -5.32 -3.64 -21.73
C LEU A 35 -3.90 -3.75 -22.32
N PRO A 36 -2.99 -4.53 -21.71
CA PRO A 36 -1.71 -4.86 -22.33
C PRO A 36 -1.91 -5.48 -23.72
N LEU A 37 -1.14 -5.02 -24.72
CA LEU A 37 -1.23 -5.51 -26.10
C LEU A 37 -1.06 -7.04 -26.20
N ARG A 38 -0.23 -7.62 -25.34
CA ARG A 38 0.00 -9.08 -25.26
C ARG A 38 -1.29 -9.85 -24.94
N LEU A 39 -2.13 -9.33 -24.04
CA LEU A 39 -3.40 -9.98 -23.67
C LEU A 39 -4.43 -9.85 -24.80
N LEU A 40 -4.52 -8.70 -25.46
CA LEU A 40 -5.40 -8.54 -26.61
C LEU A 40 -4.99 -9.47 -27.76
N THR A 41 -3.69 -9.68 -27.96
CA THR A 41 -3.15 -10.63 -28.95
C THR A 41 -3.51 -12.07 -28.60
N ALA A 42 -3.36 -12.46 -27.33
CA ALA A 42 -3.76 -13.78 -26.86
C ALA A 42 -5.26 -14.05 -27.06
N ILE A 43 -6.12 -13.08 -26.73
CA ILE A 43 -7.58 -13.19 -26.93
C ILE A 43 -7.92 -13.32 -28.41
N GLU A 44 -7.34 -12.50 -29.30
CA GLU A 44 -7.58 -12.60 -30.75
C GLU A 44 -7.04 -13.90 -31.38
N ALA A 45 -6.10 -14.57 -30.71
CA ALA A 45 -5.52 -15.84 -31.13
C ALA A 45 -6.20 -17.07 -30.48
N ASP A 46 -7.24 -16.86 -29.67
CA ASP A 46 -7.87 -17.91 -28.84
C ASP A 46 -6.88 -18.64 -27.91
N ASP A 47 -5.76 -17.99 -27.55
CA ASP A 47 -4.76 -18.48 -26.59
C ASP A 47 -5.15 -18.09 -25.17
N TRP A 48 -6.10 -18.84 -24.61
CA TRP A 48 -6.64 -18.59 -23.28
C TRP A 48 -5.67 -18.94 -22.14
N ASP A 49 -4.70 -19.82 -22.39
CA ASP A 49 -3.69 -20.25 -21.40
C ASP A 49 -2.68 -19.13 -21.09
N ALA A 50 -2.46 -18.20 -22.04
CA ALA A 50 -1.63 -17.02 -21.83
C ALA A 50 -2.30 -15.93 -20.98
N ILE A 51 -3.60 -16.06 -20.68
CA ILE A 51 -4.37 -15.10 -19.89
C ILE A 51 -4.35 -15.53 -18.42
N PRO A 52 -4.24 -14.58 -17.46
CA PRO A 52 -4.33 -14.92 -16.05
C PRO A 52 -5.66 -15.63 -15.72
N PRO A 53 -5.62 -16.73 -14.95
CA PRO A 53 -6.79 -17.57 -14.71
C PRO A 53 -7.94 -16.78 -14.07
N GLY A 54 -9.17 -17.00 -14.56
CA GLY A 54 -10.39 -16.35 -14.06
C GLY A 54 -10.68 -14.97 -14.66
N ARG A 55 -9.84 -14.46 -15.57
CA ARG A 55 -10.03 -13.16 -16.25
C ARG A 55 -10.48 -13.30 -17.70
N GLU A 56 -10.51 -14.50 -18.25
CA GLU A 56 -10.81 -14.81 -19.65
C GLU A 56 -12.19 -14.29 -20.06
N ARG A 57 -13.24 -14.72 -19.33
CA ARG A 57 -14.63 -14.30 -19.60
C ARG A 57 -14.88 -12.80 -19.35
N PRO A 58 -14.44 -12.20 -18.23
CA PRO A 58 -14.55 -10.75 -18.05
C PRO A 58 -13.89 -9.94 -19.17
N LEU A 59 -12.69 -10.33 -19.62
CA LEU A 59 -11.97 -9.65 -20.69
C LEU A 59 -12.66 -9.82 -22.04
N ALA A 60 -13.11 -11.03 -22.38
CA ALA A 60 -13.86 -11.28 -23.60
C ALA A 60 -15.19 -10.50 -23.64
N ARG A 61 -15.90 -10.37 -22.51
CA ARG A 61 -17.10 -9.51 -22.40
C ARG A 61 -16.78 -8.03 -22.60
N GLN A 62 -15.69 -7.55 -22.00
CA GLN A 62 -15.27 -6.16 -22.16
C GLN A 62 -14.94 -5.86 -23.63
N LEU A 63 -14.24 -6.77 -24.31
CA LEU A 63 -13.90 -6.66 -25.72
C LEU A 63 -15.15 -6.71 -26.60
N ALA A 64 -16.06 -7.65 -26.36
CA ALA A 64 -17.33 -7.77 -27.07
C ALA A 64 -18.19 -6.50 -26.97
N ARG A 65 -18.32 -5.92 -25.77
CA ARG A 65 -19.03 -4.65 -25.56
C ARG A 65 -18.42 -3.51 -26.37
N ARG A 66 -17.09 -3.42 -26.42
CA ARG A 66 -16.40 -2.37 -27.17
C ARG A 66 -16.54 -2.53 -28.68
N LEU A 67 -16.56 -3.77 -29.16
CA LEU A 67 -16.72 -4.09 -30.58
C LEU A 67 -18.19 -4.22 -31.00
N GLY A 68 -19.15 -4.11 -30.07
CA GLY A 68 -20.58 -4.23 -30.38
C GLY A 68 -21.02 -5.66 -30.74
N ILE A 69 -20.27 -6.66 -30.28
CA ILE A 69 -20.57 -8.08 -30.55
C ILE A 69 -21.51 -8.59 -29.47
N ASP A 70 -22.62 -9.17 -29.89
CA ASP A 70 -23.51 -9.89 -28.99
C ASP A 70 -22.97 -11.31 -28.75
N LEU A 71 -22.55 -11.59 -27.51
CA LEU A 71 -22.03 -12.89 -27.11
C LEU A 71 -23.13 -13.94 -26.96
N GLU A 72 -24.37 -13.55 -26.67
CA GLU A 72 -25.48 -14.51 -26.52
C GLU A 72 -25.88 -15.10 -27.87
N ALA A 73 -25.81 -14.29 -28.94
CA ALA A 73 -25.96 -14.75 -30.31
C ALA A 73 -24.89 -15.77 -30.75
N HIS A 74 -23.77 -15.86 -30.02
CA HIS A 74 -22.63 -16.73 -30.32
C HIS A 74 -22.37 -17.74 -29.17
N GLY A 75 -23.44 -18.23 -28.53
CA GLY A 75 -23.37 -19.07 -27.33
C GLY A 75 -22.41 -20.27 -27.43
N GLU A 76 -22.37 -20.98 -28.57
CA GLU A 76 -21.47 -22.13 -28.78
C GLU A 76 -19.98 -21.77 -28.73
N LEU A 77 -19.60 -20.59 -29.23
CA LEU A 77 -18.23 -20.07 -29.17
C LEU A 77 -17.91 -19.51 -27.79
N TRP A 78 -18.92 -18.95 -27.12
CA TRP A 78 -18.79 -18.40 -25.77
C TRP A 78 -18.57 -19.49 -24.70
N GLU A 79 -19.21 -20.64 -24.86
CA GLU A 79 -19.05 -21.78 -23.94
C GLU A 79 -17.64 -22.37 -23.94
N GLN A 80 -16.92 -22.25 -25.06
CA GLN A 80 -15.54 -22.74 -25.22
C GLN A 80 -14.51 -21.90 -24.44
N VAL A 81 -14.86 -20.68 -24.01
CA VAL A 81 -13.95 -19.83 -23.24
C VAL A 81 -13.79 -20.40 -21.82
N PRO A 82 -12.57 -20.83 -21.42
CA PRO A 82 -12.31 -21.33 -20.08
C PRO A 82 -12.55 -20.22 -19.07
N GLY A 83 -13.21 -20.53 -17.95
CA GLY A 83 -13.65 -19.49 -17.02
C GLY A 83 -14.84 -19.93 -16.19
N ALA A 84 -14.71 -21.07 -15.53
CA ALA A 84 -15.61 -21.53 -14.49
C ALA A 84 -15.02 -21.26 -13.11
N VAL A 85 -14.78 -19.99 -12.79
CA VAL A 85 -15.00 -19.50 -11.43
C VAL A 85 -15.64 -18.14 -11.57
N ALA A 86 -16.94 -18.08 -11.30
CA ALA A 86 -17.64 -16.82 -11.16
C ALA A 86 -16.84 -15.98 -10.16
N ALA A 87 -16.28 -14.86 -10.60
CA ALA A 87 -16.11 -13.73 -9.70
C ALA A 87 -17.47 -13.56 -9.03
N GLU A 88 -17.55 -13.87 -7.74
CA GLU A 88 -18.80 -13.92 -7.00
C GLU A 88 -19.59 -12.66 -7.32
N ALA A 89 -20.75 -12.83 -7.95
CA ALA A 89 -21.57 -11.71 -8.37
C ALA A 89 -21.77 -10.79 -7.16
N PRO A 90 -21.62 -9.45 -7.29
CA PRO A 90 -21.82 -8.54 -6.18
C PRO A 90 -23.15 -8.87 -5.54
N ASN A 91 -23.12 -9.46 -4.34
CA ASN A 91 -24.32 -9.95 -3.71
C ASN A 91 -25.18 -8.72 -3.39
N PRO A 92 -26.36 -8.54 -4.00
CA PRO A 92 -27.15 -7.31 -3.85
C PRO A 92 -27.59 -7.11 -2.40
N ARG A 93 -27.59 -8.17 -1.59
CA ARG A 93 -27.83 -8.09 -0.14
C ARG A 93 -26.65 -7.48 0.60
N ARG A 94 -25.43 -7.83 0.21
CA ARG A 94 -24.19 -7.29 0.80
C ARG A 94 -24.04 -5.80 0.46
N GLU A 95 -24.35 -5.42 -0.77
CA GLU A 95 -24.36 -4.02 -1.18
C GLU A 95 -25.44 -3.20 -0.46
N ARG A 96 -26.64 -3.76 -0.23
CA ARG A 96 -27.66 -3.12 0.60
C ARG A 96 -27.20 -2.96 2.05
N THR A 97 -26.58 -3.98 2.64
CA THR A 97 -26.07 -3.87 4.02
C THR A 97 -24.95 -2.84 4.13
N GLU A 98 -24.04 -2.79 3.16
CA GLU A 98 -22.95 -1.80 3.14
C GLU A 98 -23.49 -0.38 2.94
N ARG A 99 -24.47 -0.18 2.05
CA ARG A 99 -25.13 1.13 1.88
C ARG A 99 -25.93 1.54 3.12
N VAL A 100 -26.61 0.60 3.78
CA VAL A 100 -27.32 0.87 5.04
C VAL A 100 -26.33 1.22 6.14
N LEU A 101 -25.22 0.50 6.26
CA LEU A 101 -24.18 0.76 7.24
C LEU A 101 -23.51 2.12 7.01
N ALA A 102 -23.20 2.44 5.74
CA ALA A 102 -22.65 3.74 5.37
C ALA A 102 -23.65 4.86 5.67
N ALA A 103 -24.93 4.69 5.34
CA ALA A 103 -25.97 5.66 5.62
C ALA A 103 -26.18 5.88 7.13
N THR A 104 -26.21 4.82 7.94
CA THR A 104 -26.35 4.94 9.40
C THR A 104 -25.14 5.59 10.03
N LEU A 105 -23.93 5.26 9.59
CA LEU A 105 -22.69 5.86 10.09
C LEU A 105 -22.65 7.36 9.75
N THR A 106 -23.02 7.72 8.53
CA THR A 106 -23.08 9.13 8.08
C THR A 106 -24.13 9.90 8.88
N LEU A 107 -25.33 9.34 9.06
CA LEU A 107 -26.40 9.97 9.85
C LEU A 107 -26.01 10.13 11.33
N GLY A 108 -25.31 9.13 11.90
CA GLY A 108 -24.79 9.18 13.26
C GLY A 108 -23.75 10.28 13.46
N CYS A 109 -22.80 10.43 12.54
CA CYS A 109 -21.81 11.51 12.57
C CYS A 109 -22.47 12.89 12.47
N VAL A 110 -23.48 13.06 11.59
CA VAL A 110 -24.22 14.32 11.46
C VAL A 110 -25.01 14.63 12.73
N ALA A 111 -25.69 13.63 13.32
CA ALA A 111 -26.42 13.81 14.58
C ALA A 111 -25.49 14.18 15.75
N LEU A 112 -24.31 13.56 15.84
CA LEU A 112 -23.30 13.89 16.83
C LEU A 112 -22.77 15.33 16.65
N ALA A 113 -22.51 15.74 15.40
CA ALA A 113 -22.09 17.10 15.09
C ALA A 113 -23.18 18.13 15.47
N ILE A 114 -24.45 17.85 15.16
CA ILE A 114 -25.59 18.69 15.56
C ILE A 114 -25.69 18.74 17.08
N TRP A 115 -25.53 17.62 17.78
CA TRP A 115 -25.56 17.56 19.24
C TRP A 115 -24.44 18.37 19.90
N LEU A 116 -23.25 18.41 19.29
CA LEU A 116 -22.12 19.23 19.74
C LEU A 116 -22.30 20.72 19.45
N VAL A 117 -22.98 21.08 18.36
CA VAL A 117 -23.12 22.48 17.90
C VAL A 117 -24.36 23.16 18.50
N VAL A 118 -25.43 22.43 18.82
CA VAL A 118 -26.63 23.01 19.44
C VAL A 118 -26.38 23.21 20.95
N PRO A 119 -26.15 24.44 21.42
CA PRO A 119 -25.83 24.69 22.82
C PRO A 119 -27.14 24.66 23.61
N GLY A 120 -27.50 23.51 24.19
CA GLY A 120 -28.82 23.45 24.82
C GLY A 120 -29.25 22.15 25.50
N ARG A 121 -28.41 21.56 26.35
CA ARG A 121 -28.92 20.66 27.42
C ARG A 121 -28.01 20.65 28.65
N ASN A 122 -27.94 21.81 29.30
CA ASN A 122 -27.70 22.06 30.73
C ASN A 122 -27.09 20.91 31.56
N LEU A 123 -25.77 20.71 31.48
CA LEU A 123 -24.98 20.17 32.59
C LEU A 123 -24.69 21.31 33.58
N ARG A 124 -25.74 21.77 34.28
CA ARG A 124 -25.60 22.62 35.48
C ARG A 124 -25.16 21.73 36.65
N THR A 125 -23.92 21.26 36.64
CA THR A 125 -23.24 20.82 37.86
C THR A 125 -22.56 22.05 38.46
N GLY A 126 -23.03 22.44 39.64
CA GLY A 126 -22.61 23.64 40.34
C GLY A 126 -21.12 23.62 40.66
N VAL A 127 -20.37 24.51 40.01
CA VAL A 127 -19.08 24.97 40.50
C VAL A 127 -19.36 26.33 41.12
N ALA A 128 -19.17 26.42 42.44
CA ALA A 128 -19.29 27.65 43.19
C ALA A 128 -18.23 28.64 42.70
N THR A 129 -18.66 29.63 41.92
CA THR A 129 -17.85 30.77 41.51
C THR A 129 -17.63 31.67 42.72
N ARG A 130 -16.42 31.61 43.27
CA ARG A 130 -15.87 32.66 44.12
C ARG A 130 -15.88 33.96 43.31
N GLN A 131 -16.66 34.93 43.78
CA GLN A 131 -16.67 36.28 43.23
C GLN A 131 -15.27 36.88 43.38
N GLU A 132 -14.62 37.10 42.24
CA GLU A 132 -13.46 37.97 42.15
C GLU A 132 -13.88 39.19 41.31
N ALA A 133 -13.56 40.35 41.86
CA ALA A 133 -14.14 41.63 41.51
C ALA A 133 -13.90 42.04 40.05
N VAL A 134 -14.93 42.66 39.48
CA VAL A 134 -14.88 43.38 38.20
C VAL A 134 -13.96 44.60 38.34
N PRO A 135 -13.10 44.84 37.33
CA PRO A 135 -13.07 46.18 36.76
C PRO A 135 -13.27 46.19 35.24
N SER A 136 -14.26 46.98 34.86
CA SER A 136 -14.43 47.83 33.68
C SER A 136 -13.56 47.62 32.43
N GLY A 137 -14.24 47.34 31.31
CA GLY A 137 -13.80 47.65 29.95
C GLY A 137 -14.07 46.53 28.94
N PRO A 138 -14.55 46.80 27.71
CA PRO A 138 -14.68 45.78 26.68
C PRO A 138 -13.28 45.28 26.30
N ALA A 139 -12.94 44.07 26.73
CA ALA A 139 -11.72 43.40 26.32
C ALA A 139 -11.77 43.22 24.80
N ALA A 140 -10.80 43.82 24.12
CA ALA A 140 -10.51 43.52 22.72
C ALA A 140 -10.39 41.99 22.54
N PRO A 141 -10.79 41.44 21.37
CA PRO A 141 -10.62 40.02 21.10
C PRO A 141 -9.16 39.64 21.37
N TRP A 142 -8.96 38.54 22.08
CA TRP A 142 -7.65 37.97 22.32
C TRP A 142 -7.00 37.66 20.97
N ILE A 143 -6.10 38.53 20.53
CA ILE A 143 -5.19 38.25 19.42
C ILE A 143 -4.04 37.46 20.06
N PRO A 144 -3.83 36.19 19.72
CA PRO A 144 -2.62 35.49 20.15
C PRO A 144 -1.43 36.35 19.73
N LYS A 145 -0.66 36.79 20.71
CA LYS A 145 0.56 37.57 20.47
C LYS A 145 1.45 36.70 19.59
N ALA A 146 1.66 37.12 18.34
CA ALA A 146 2.59 36.44 17.46
C ALA A 146 3.92 36.31 18.21
N PRO A 147 4.57 35.13 18.24
CA PRO A 147 5.85 34.99 18.89
C PRO A 147 6.82 36.01 18.28
N GLU A 148 7.25 36.98 19.09
CA GLU A 148 8.30 37.94 18.75
C GLU A 148 9.63 37.20 18.79
N GLY A 149 9.86 36.41 17.76
CA GLY A 149 11.12 35.74 17.50
C GLY A 149 11.29 35.59 15.99
N PRO A 150 12.52 35.63 15.46
CA PRO A 150 12.74 35.24 14.08
C PRO A 150 12.19 33.82 13.89
N TYR A 151 11.18 33.68 13.04
CA TYR A 151 10.77 32.35 12.58
C TYR A 151 12.02 31.69 12.00
N PRO A 152 12.45 30.51 12.51
CA PRO A 152 13.56 29.81 11.90
C PRO A 152 13.19 29.58 10.43
N VAL A 153 13.96 30.22 9.56
CA VAL A 153 13.85 30.07 8.12
C VAL A 153 14.02 28.58 7.83
N LEU A 154 13.10 28.05 7.02
CA LEU A 154 12.94 26.66 6.62
C LEU A 154 14.20 26.09 5.93
N GLY A 155 15.29 25.93 6.67
CA GLY A 155 16.62 25.60 6.19
C GLY A 155 17.64 25.25 7.29
N GLU A 156 17.36 25.56 8.56
CA GLU A 156 18.15 25.06 9.69
C GLU A 156 17.38 23.92 10.38
N LEU A 157 17.88 22.70 10.15
CA LEU A 157 17.71 21.47 10.93
C LEU A 157 16.47 21.43 11.85
N LEU A 158 15.46 20.63 11.46
CA LEU A 158 14.42 20.16 12.37
C LEU A 158 15.07 19.80 13.73
N PRO A 159 14.56 20.30 14.86
CA PRO A 159 15.15 19.99 16.16
C PRO A 159 15.16 18.47 16.32
N GLU A 160 16.35 17.91 16.56
CA GLU A 160 16.50 16.51 16.94
C GLU A 160 15.45 16.19 18.00
N ALA A 161 14.62 15.18 17.75
CA ALA A 161 13.45 14.92 18.58
C ALA A 161 13.90 14.83 20.04
N PRO A 162 13.39 15.68 20.96
CA PRO A 162 13.96 15.79 22.29
C PRO A 162 13.88 14.43 22.99
N LEU A 163 15.04 13.97 23.47
CA LEU A 163 15.12 12.87 24.42
C LEU A 163 14.33 13.30 25.66
N THR A 164 13.23 12.59 25.93
CA THR A 164 12.46 12.78 27.15
C THR A 164 12.64 11.56 28.03
N GLU A 165 12.29 11.67 29.31
CA GLU A 165 12.25 10.53 30.25
C GLU A 165 11.33 9.39 29.77
N ALA A 166 10.46 9.65 28.78
CA ALA A 166 9.61 8.65 28.15
C ALA A 166 10.36 7.76 27.14
N GLY A 167 11.60 8.08 26.76
CA GLY A 167 12.43 7.31 25.84
C GLY A 167 12.64 7.96 24.47
N VAL A 168 13.42 7.27 23.64
CA VAL A 168 13.79 7.67 22.27
C VAL A 168 12.61 7.46 21.33
N LEU A 169 12.32 8.45 20.49
CA LEU A 169 11.29 8.33 19.46
C LEU A 169 11.82 7.51 18.28
N VAL A 170 11.11 6.42 17.96
CA VAL A 170 11.34 5.59 16.79
C VAL A 170 10.16 5.81 15.85
N ALA A 171 10.43 6.28 14.64
CA ALA A 171 9.46 6.46 13.58
C ALA A 171 9.77 5.50 12.42
N LEU A 172 8.75 4.75 12.03
CA LEU A 172 8.80 3.76 10.96
C LEU A 172 7.77 4.11 9.91
N ARG A 173 8.17 4.19 8.65
CA ARG A 173 7.26 4.41 7.54
C ARG A 173 7.47 3.36 6.47
N ALA A 174 6.48 2.52 6.24
CA ALA A 174 6.56 1.47 5.24
C ALA A 174 5.92 1.90 3.91
N ILE A 175 6.62 1.60 2.81
CA ILE A 175 6.16 1.75 1.43
C ILE A 175 5.39 0.51 0.99
N ASP A 176 5.73 -0.66 1.56
CA ASP A 176 5.06 -1.95 1.36
C ASP A 176 4.80 -2.65 2.72
N ALA A 177 4.10 -3.77 2.74
CA ALA A 177 3.91 -4.57 3.96
C ALA A 177 5.25 -5.09 4.49
N ALA A 178 5.52 -4.84 5.78
CA ALA A 178 6.74 -5.27 6.44
C ALA A 178 6.49 -5.62 7.91
N GLU A 179 7.14 -6.67 8.38
CA GLU A 179 7.18 -7.00 9.80
C GLU A 179 8.43 -6.40 10.45
N VAL A 180 8.21 -5.77 11.60
CA VAL A 180 9.25 -5.15 12.40
C VAL A 180 9.19 -5.74 13.81
N MET A 181 10.35 -6.19 14.31
CA MET A 181 10.49 -6.65 15.67
C MET A 181 11.42 -5.71 16.42
N ILE A 182 10.93 -5.16 17.53
CA ILE A 182 11.70 -4.31 18.44
C ILE A 182 11.92 -5.11 19.73
N GLN A 183 13.17 -5.44 20.02
CA GLN A 183 13.56 -6.12 21.26
C GLN A 183 14.17 -5.11 22.23
N GLN A 184 13.62 -5.06 23.44
CA GLN A 184 14.06 -4.25 24.56
C GLN A 184 14.33 -5.17 25.76
N GLU A 185 15.01 -4.66 26.80
CA GLU A 185 15.15 -5.38 28.08
C GLU A 185 13.79 -5.65 28.75
N SER A 186 12.81 -4.77 28.53
CA SER A 186 11.45 -4.87 29.09
C SER A 186 10.54 -5.86 28.35
N GLY A 187 10.93 -6.30 27.15
CA GLY A 187 10.14 -7.20 26.31
C GLY A 187 10.40 -7.05 24.81
N SER A 188 9.77 -7.92 24.02
CA SER A 188 9.78 -7.86 22.56
C SER A 188 8.41 -7.42 22.05
N GLN A 189 8.41 -6.52 21.06
CA GLN A 189 7.21 -6.06 20.38
C GLN A 189 7.33 -6.35 18.88
N GLN A 190 6.36 -7.07 18.33
CA GLN A 190 6.23 -7.30 16.89
C GLN A 190 5.16 -6.38 16.33
N ILE A 191 5.48 -5.69 15.24
CA ILE A 191 4.65 -4.67 14.61
C ILE A 191 4.54 -5.04 13.13
N ALA A 192 3.31 -5.25 12.67
CA ALA A 192 3.02 -5.40 11.25
C ALA A 192 2.72 -4.01 10.65
N LEU A 193 3.65 -3.49 9.85
CA LEU A 193 3.47 -2.21 9.16
C LEU A 193 2.71 -2.40 7.86
N ARG A 194 1.74 -1.51 7.60
CA ARG A 194 0.97 -1.45 6.37
C ARG A 194 1.35 -0.22 5.55
N ILE A 195 1.08 -0.30 4.24
CA ILE A 195 1.31 0.80 3.30
C ILE A 195 0.61 2.06 3.80
N SER A 196 1.37 3.15 3.90
CA SER A 196 0.90 4.48 4.32
C SER A 196 0.48 4.64 5.79
N GLU A 197 0.74 3.66 6.66
CA GLU A 197 0.52 3.80 8.11
C GLU A 197 1.86 4.08 8.80
N PRO A 198 2.20 5.35 9.10
CA PRO A 198 3.39 5.66 9.85
C PRO A 198 3.21 5.18 11.29
N TRP A 199 4.14 4.36 11.77
CA TRP A 199 4.19 3.99 13.17
C TRP A 199 5.18 4.87 13.91
N GLN A 200 4.79 5.37 15.07
CA GLN A 200 5.64 6.14 15.96
C GLN A 200 5.50 5.59 17.36
N GLY A 201 6.61 5.22 17.97
CA GLY A 201 6.66 4.72 19.34
C GLY A 201 7.85 5.28 20.08
N ARG A 202 7.73 5.38 21.41
CA ARG A 202 8.86 5.70 22.27
C ARG A 202 9.41 4.43 22.89
N VAL A 203 10.71 4.25 22.76
CA VAL A 203 11.46 3.09 23.26
C VAL A 203 12.37 3.56 24.40
N LYS A 204 12.30 2.88 25.54
CA LYS A 204 13.13 3.19 26.72
C LYS A 204 14.35 2.27 26.76
N GLY A 205 15.52 2.84 27.00
CA GLY A 205 16.77 2.10 27.13
C GLY A 205 17.33 1.62 25.78
N PRO A 206 18.37 0.77 25.80
CA PRO A 206 18.93 0.17 24.60
C PRO A 206 17.94 -0.82 23.97
N PHE A 207 17.94 -0.90 22.64
CA PHE A 207 17.03 -1.76 21.91
C PHE A 207 17.64 -2.27 20.60
N THR A 208 17.16 -3.44 20.17
CA THR A 208 17.51 -4.01 18.87
C THR A 208 16.28 -3.99 17.97
N LEU A 209 16.47 -3.51 16.74
CA LEU A 209 15.42 -3.43 15.74
C LEU A 209 15.74 -4.37 14.58
N ARG A 210 14.82 -5.29 14.29
CA ARG A 210 14.91 -6.23 13.17
C ARG A 210 13.79 -5.96 12.17
N LEU A 211 14.17 -5.75 10.92
CA LEU A 211 13.31 -5.56 9.76
C LEU A 211 13.41 -6.82 8.89
N GLU A 212 12.28 -7.44 8.52
CA GLU A 212 12.33 -8.56 7.56
C GLU A 212 12.47 -8.10 6.12
N ASN A 213 11.93 -6.92 5.80
CA ASN A 213 11.98 -6.32 4.47
C ASN A 213 12.48 -4.87 4.57
N ALA A 214 13.79 -4.72 4.72
CA ALA A 214 14.43 -3.43 4.97
C ALA A 214 14.29 -2.44 3.80
N GLY A 215 14.31 -2.93 2.55
CA GLY A 215 14.28 -2.08 1.36
C GLY A 215 12.98 -1.31 1.12
N VAL A 216 11.92 -1.60 1.88
CA VAL A 216 10.60 -0.94 1.76
C VAL A 216 10.23 -0.12 3.00
N VAL A 217 11.10 -0.05 4.00
CA VAL A 217 10.85 0.72 5.23
C VAL A 217 11.73 1.98 5.19
N ALA A 218 11.25 3.08 5.76
CA ALA A 218 12.07 4.22 6.11
C ALA A 218 12.14 4.26 7.65
N LEU A 219 13.36 4.12 8.17
CA LEU A 219 13.66 4.07 9.60
C LEU A 219 14.26 5.41 10.04
N GLU A 220 13.64 6.01 11.06
CA GLU A 220 14.11 7.22 11.71
C GLU A 220 14.13 7.01 13.23
N VAL A 221 15.28 7.27 13.84
CA VAL A 221 15.49 7.10 15.28
C VAL A 221 16.02 8.43 15.84
N ALA A 222 15.36 8.96 16.88
CA ALA A 222 15.69 10.25 17.47
C ALA A 222 15.72 11.43 16.46
N GLY A 223 14.90 11.36 15.41
CA GLY A 223 14.90 12.37 14.34
C GLY A 223 15.99 12.18 13.27
N ARG A 224 16.79 11.11 13.36
CA ARG A 224 17.87 10.81 12.40
C ARG A 224 17.50 9.63 11.53
N SER A 225 17.56 9.81 10.21
CA SER A 225 17.36 8.73 9.25
C SER A 225 18.53 7.74 9.33
N ILE A 226 18.22 6.47 9.56
CA ILE A 226 19.24 5.42 9.67
C ILE A 226 19.39 4.72 8.31
N PRO A 227 20.59 4.72 7.71
CA PRO A 227 20.81 3.97 6.47
C PRO A 227 20.73 2.47 6.76
N HIS A 228 19.78 1.79 6.11
CA HIS A 228 19.53 0.35 6.25
C HIS A 228 19.39 -0.29 4.86
N GLY A 229 19.19 -1.61 4.80
CA GLY A 229 19.27 -2.39 3.55
C GLY A 229 18.50 -1.78 2.37
N HIS A 230 19.10 -1.76 1.17
CA HIS A 230 18.54 -1.10 -0.01
C HIS A 230 17.73 -2.05 -0.92
N ARG A 231 17.63 -3.33 -0.56
CA ARG A 231 16.99 -4.36 -1.39
C ARG A 231 15.69 -4.84 -0.76
N VAL A 232 14.64 -4.93 -1.59
CA VAL A 232 13.36 -5.53 -1.19
C VAL A 232 13.59 -7.01 -0.84
N GLY A 233 13.04 -7.45 0.29
CA GLY A 233 13.21 -8.80 0.85
C GLY A 233 14.50 -9.03 1.64
N GLN A 234 15.36 -8.02 1.77
CA GLN A 234 16.56 -8.12 2.60
C GLN A 234 16.21 -7.89 4.08
N ALA A 235 16.52 -8.86 4.94
CA ALA A 235 16.45 -8.65 6.38
C ALA A 235 17.57 -7.71 6.85
N TRP A 236 17.27 -6.87 7.83
CA TRP A 236 18.23 -5.96 8.46
C TRP A 236 18.05 -5.97 9.97
N GLU A 237 19.15 -5.89 10.70
CA GLU A 237 19.18 -5.82 12.15
C GLU A 237 20.14 -4.72 12.59
N GLY A 238 19.68 -3.87 13.51
CA GLY A 238 20.48 -2.80 14.09
C GLY A 238 20.25 -2.69 15.59
N ALA A 239 21.34 -2.58 16.35
CA ALA A 239 21.32 -2.29 17.78
C ALA A 239 21.45 -0.79 18.01
N PHE A 240 20.72 -0.27 18.99
CA PHE A 240 20.71 1.14 19.36
C PHE A 240 20.96 1.30 20.85
N ASP A 241 21.74 2.33 21.21
CA ASP A 241 21.93 2.69 22.62
C ASP A 241 20.69 3.40 23.20
N ALA A 242 20.76 3.75 24.49
CA ALA A 242 19.68 4.45 25.17
C ALA A 242 19.44 5.89 24.64
N GLN A 243 20.36 6.40 23.83
CA GLN A 243 20.30 7.71 23.18
C GLN A 243 19.79 7.61 21.74
N GLY A 244 19.54 6.40 21.23
CA GLY A 244 19.12 6.16 19.86
C GLY A 244 20.26 6.20 18.85
N GLN A 245 21.53 6.17 19.29
CA GLN A 245 22.66 6.04 18.38
C GLN A 245 22.79 4.60 17.91
N TRP A 246 23.00 4.44 16.61
CA TRP A 246 23.17 3.14 15.99
C TRP A 246 24.52 2.53 16.37
N ILE A 247 24.49 1.44 17.14
CA ILE A 247 25.65 0.62 17.48
C ILE A 247 25.83 -0.35 16.32
N ARG A 248 26.72 0.00 15.38
CA ARG A 248 27.04 -0.85 14.25
C ARG A 248 27.55 -2.21 14.75
N PRO A 249 26.99 -3.35 14.29
CA PRO A 249 27.52 -4.66 14.66
C PRO A 249 29.00 -4.75 14.27
N PRO A 250 29.87 -5.36 15.11
CA PRO A 250 31.25 -5.62 14.72
C PRO A 250 31.26 -6.45 13.43
N ALA A 251 32.13 -6.08 12.48
CA ALA A 251 32.25 -6.82 11.23
C ALA A 251 32.49 -8.31 11.52
N PRO A 252 31.85 -9.24 10.77
CA PRO A 252 32.11 -10.65 10.95
C PRO A 252 33.62 -10.91 10.82
N PRO A 253 34.19 -11.80 11.65
CA PRO A 253 35.60 -12.14 11.55
C PRO A 253 35.89 -12.59 10.12
N ALA A 254 36.96 -12.05 9.52
CA ALA A 254 37.35 -12.39 8.17
C ALA A 254 37.38 -13.93 8.02
N PRO A 255 36.81 -14.49 6.94
CA PRO A 255 36.92 -15.92 6.71
C PRO A 255 38.40 -16.31 6.76
N PRO A 256 38.75 -17.44 7.40
CA PRO A 256 40.13 -17.90 7.41
C PRO A 256 40.63 -17.99 5.97
N PRO A 257 41.87 -17.56 5.67
CA PRO A 257 42.40 -17.59 4.31
C PRO A 257 42.21 -19.01 3.76
N SER A 258 41.51 -19.11 2.63
CA SER A 258 41.27 -20.37 1.94
C SER A 258 42.60 -21.12 1.82
N ALA A 259 42.64 -22.33 2.36
CA ALA A 259 43.79 -23.22 2.21
C ALA A 259 44.13 -23.33 0.72
N PRO A 260 45.43 -23.34 0.35
CA PRO A 260 45.84 -23.42 -1.04
C PRO A 260 45.21 -24.65 -1.70
N GLU A 261 44.54 -24.39 -2.81
CA GLU A 261 43.89 -25.34 -3.71
C GLU A 261 44.83 -26.52 -3.96
N ALA A 262 44.41 -27.72 -3.55
CA ALA A 262 45.20 -28.93 -3.75
C ALA A 262 45.37 -29.16 -5.26
N PRO A 263 46.58 -29.54 -5.74
CA PRO A 263 46.83 -29.75 -7.16
C PRO A 263 45.86 -30.80 -7.74
N PRO A 264 45.38 -30.63 -8.98
CA PRO A 264 44.46 -31.58 -9.61
C PRO A 264 45.13 -32.95 -9.73
N GLU A 265 44.41 -34.00 -9.29
CA GLU A 265 44.83 -35.39 -9.45
C GLU A 265 45.00 -35.75 -10.93
N PRO A 266 46.02 -36.54 -11.30
CA PRO A 266 46.28 -36.89 -12.68
C PRO A 266 45.17 -37.78 -13.25
N GLU A 267 44.64 -37.37 -14.40
CA GLU A 267 43.69 -38.12 -15.24
C GLU A 267 44.22 -39.53 -15.53
N GLU A 268 43.49 -40.53 -15.07
CA GLU A 268 43.75 -41.94 -15.33
C GLU A 268 43.35 -42.25 -16.79
N VAL A 269 44.35 -42.30 -17.67
CA VAL A 269 44.21 -42.71 -19.07
C VAL A 269 43.88 -44.20 -19.10
N GLN A 270 42.61 -44.55 -19.39
CA GLN A 270 42.22 -45.93 -19.66
C GLN A 270 42.56 -46.32 -21.12
N PRO A 271 43.11 -47.54 -21.34
CA PRO A 271 43.57 -48.03 -22.64
C PRO A 271 42.46 -48.48 -23.60
#